data_AF-A0A0T2I9W4-F1
#
_entry.id   AF-A0A0T2I9W4-F1
#
_cell.length_a   1.000
_cell.length_b   1.000
_cell.length_c   1.000
_cell.angle_alpha   90.00
_cell.angle_beta   90.00
_cell.angle_gamma   90.00
#
_symmetry.space_group_name_H-M   'P 1'
#
loop_
_entity.id
_entity.type
_entity.pdbx_description
1 polymer ?
#
loop_
_entity_poly.entity_id
_entity_poly.type
_entity_poly.pdbx_seq_one_letter_code
_entity_poly.pdbx_strand_id
1 'polypeptide(L)'
;MYFVTATNQAQSQAWGSELAAHLAPRCFPATHDDLAALLLRQHAPSRLVWYLSVLPRQRRFDTLEELLDWLDAYRPPAVDTDPA
;
A
#
# COMPACT_ATOMS: atom_id res chain seq x y z
N MET A 1 21.71 17.20 -16.59
CA MET A 1 20.52 16.46 -17.06
C MET A 1 20.08 15.55 -15.93
N TYR A 2 19.07 15.96 -15.17
CA TYR A 2 18.57 15.24 -14.00
C TYR A 2 17.48 14.26 -14.44
N PHE A 3 17.73 12.96 -14.33
CA PHE A 3 16.72 11.91 -14.47
C PHE A 3 16.49 11.31 -13.08
N VAL A 4 15.61 11.92 -12.25
CA VAL A 4 15.28 11.35 -10.93
C VAL A 4 13.78 11.07 -10.73
N THR A 5 12.92 11.34 -11.70
CA THR A 5 11.48 11.14 -11.54
C THR A 5 10.96 9.76 -11.94
N ALA A 6 11.72 8.95 -12.69
CA ALA A 6 11.23 7.68 -13.23
C ALA A 6 11.16 6.52 -12.21
N THR A 7 11.91 6.55 -11.11
CA THR A 7 11.93 5.46 -10.13
C THR A 7 10.75 5.50 -9.16
N ASN A 8 10.11 6.65 -8.99
CA ASN A 8 9.05 6.83 -8.00
C ASN A 8 7.74 6.17 -8.43
N GLN A 9 7.38 6.30 -9.71
CA GLN A 9 6.18 5.67 -10.27
C GLN A 9 6.33 4.15 -10.41
N ALA A 10 7.53 3.68 -10.77
CA ALA A 10 7.82 2.25 -10.83
C ALA A 10 7.76 1.58 -9.45
N GLN A 11 8.21 2.28 -8.40
CA GLN A 11 8.05 1.80 -7.03
C GLN A 11 6.58 1.73 -6.61
N SER A 12 5.75 2.73 -6.99
CA SER A 12 4.31 2.71 -6.73
C SER A 12 3.60 1.50 -7.30
N GLN A 13 3.88 1.18 -8.57
CA GLN A 13 3.28 0.01 -9.21
C GLN A 13 3.84 -1.32 -8.68
N ALA A 14 5.10 -1.34 -8.26
CA ALA A 14 5.74 -2.54 -7.72
C ALA A 14 5.10 -2.98 -6.39
N TRP A 15 4.91 -2.06 -5.43
CA TRP A 15 4.30 -2.45 -4.15
C TRP A 15 2.80 -2.73 -4.28
N GLY A 16 2.07 -2.06 -5.18
CA GLY A 16 0.66 -2.37 -5.44
C GLY A 16 0.47 -3.79 -6.01
N SER A 17 1.34 -4.19 -6.93
CA SER A 17 1.35 -5.55 -7.50
C SER A 17 1.76 -6.61 -6.45
N GLU A 18 2.72 -6.30 -5.58
CA GLU A 18 3.13 -7.16 -4.47
C GLU A 18 2.00 -7.34 -3.44
N LEU A 19 1.30 -6.25 -3.11
CA LEU A 19 0.14 -6.27 -2.21
C LEU A 19 -1.01 -7.09 -2.82
N ALA A 20 -1.26 -6.97 -4.13
CA ALA A 20 -2.22 -7.78 -4.86
C ALA A 20 -1.86 -9.29 -4.90
N ALA A 21 -0.56 -9.61 -4.94
CA ALA A 21 -0.10 -11.01 -4.89
C ALA A 21 -0.39 -11.65 -3.52
N HIS A 22 -0.34 -10.87 -2.44
CA HIS A 22 -0.64 -11.33 -1.08
C HIS A 22 -2.14 -11.25 -0.73
N LEU A 23 -2.86 -10.25 -1.23
CA LEU A 23 -4.27 -10.02 -0.95
C LEU A 23 -5.11 -10.45 -2.14
N ALA A 24 -5.52 -11.71 -2.12
CA ALA A 24 -6.40 -12.24 -3.15
C ALA A 24 -7.78 -11.55 -3.10
N PRO A 25 -8.45 -11.34 -4.25
CA PRO A 25 -9.78 -10.71 -4.31
C PRO A 25 -10.84 -11.45 -3.49
N ARG A 26 -10.65 -12.74 -3.21
CA ARG A 26 -11.49 -13.55 -2.30
C ARG A 26 -11.41 -13.16 -0.82
N CYS A 27 -10.43 -12.36 -0.42
CA CYS A 27 -10.29 -11.87 0.95
C CYS A 27 -11.24 -10.70 1.22
N PHE A 28 -11.84 -10.12 0.18
CA PHE A 28 -12.77 -9.01 0.31
C PHE A 28 -14.23 -9.51 0.36
N PRO A 29 -15.12 -8.83 1.11
CA PRO A 29 -14.93 -7.54 1.78
C PRO A 29 -14.28 -7.66 3.17
N ALA A 30 -13.12 -7.03 3.35
CA ALA A 30 -12.27 -7.11 4.55
C ALA A 30 -12.08 -5.74 5.21
N THR A 31 -11.84 -5.75 6.51
CA THR A 31 -11.44 -4.56 7.27
C THR A 31 -9.92 -4.44 7.29
N HIS A 32 -9.40 -3.26 7.64
CA HIS A 32 -7.97 -3.06 7.86
C HIS A 32 -7.36 -4.13 8.76
N ASP A 33 -8.03 -4.51 9.86
CA ASP A 33 -7.50 -5.49 10.82
C ASP A 33 -7.36 -6.88 10.18
N ASP A 34 -8.36 -7.28 9.39
CA ASP A 34 -8.34 -8.55 8.65
C ASP A 34 -7.22 -8.59 7.61
N LEU A 35 -7.03 -7.48 6.86
CA LEU A 35 -5.94 -7.34 5.89
C LEU A 35 -4.57 -7.32 6.58
N ALA A 36 -4.44 -6.62 7.70
CA ALA A 36 -3.21 -6.58 8.49
C ALA A 36 -2.87 -7.95 9.07
N ALA A 37 -3.88 -8.68 9.59
CA ALA A 37 -3.72 -10.04 10.07
C ALA A 37 -3.33 -11.00 8.94
N LEU A 38 -3.90 -10.86 7.75
CA LEU A 38 -3.53 -11.64 6.56
C LEU A 38 -2.10 -11.37 6.11
N LEU A 39 -1.68 -10.10 6.05
CA LEU A 39 -0.30 -9.74 5.72
C LEU A 39 0.68 -10.28 6.78
N LEU A 40 0.33 -10.16 8.06
CA LEU A 40 1.16 -10.65 9.16
C LEU A 40 1.31 -12.18 9.11
N ARG A 41 0.21 -12.90 8.83
CA ARG A 41 0.20 -14.36 8.63
C ARG A 41 1.04 -14.79 7.43
N GLN A 42 1.06 -13.99 6.38
CA GLN A 42 1.82 -14.27 5.15
C GLN A 42 3.29 -13.84 5.23
N HIS A 43 3.76 -13.35 6.39
CA HIS A 43 5.11 -12.79 6.52
C HIS A 43 5.39 -11.69 5.48
N ALA A 44 4.38 -10.88 5.17
CA ALA A 44 4.54 -9.78 4.24
C ALA A 44 5.60 -8.78 4.77
N PRO A 45 6.37 -8.15 3.87
CA PRO A 45 7.38 -7.18 4.27
C PRO A 45 6.78 -6.03 5.09
N SER A 46 7.49 -5.61 6.14
CA SER A 46 7.04 -4.58 7.10
C SER A 46 6.64 -3.27 6.42
N ARG A 47 7.18 -3.00 5.23
CA ARG A 47 6.82 -1.83 4.42
C ARG A 47 5.34 -1.86 3.99
N LEU A 48 4.82 -3.02 3.58
CA LEU A 48 3.40 -3.20 3.23
C LEU A 48 2.49 -3.04 4.45
N VAL A 49 2.91 -3.57 5.60
CA VAL A 49 2.19 -3.39 6.87
C VAL A 49 2.16 -1.91 7.29
N TRP A 50 3.25 -1.18 7.05
CA TRP A 50 3.29 0.26 7.28
C TRP A 50 2.34 1.03 6.37
N TYR A 51 2.26 0.67 5.08
CA TYR A 51 1.26 1.21 4.16
C TYR A 51 -0.17 0.87 4.59
N LEU A 52 -0.42 -0.30 5.17
CA LEU A 52 -1.75 -0.55 5.74
C LEU A 52 -2.01 0.29 7.00
N SER A 53 -0.99 0.53 7.83
CA SER A 53 -1.15 1.22 9.13
C SER A 53 -1.69 2.64 9.01
N VAL A 54 -1.57 3.27 7.84
CA VAL A 54 -2.12 4.60 7.55
C VAL A 54 -3.60 4.58 7.13
N LEU A 55 -4.14 3.41 6.80
CA LEU A 55 -5.55 3.27 6.44
C LEU A 55 -6.46 3.48 7.66
N PRO A 56 -7.67 4.01 7.45
CA PRO A 56 -8.68 4.11 8.49
C PRO A 56 -9.10 2.71 8.96
N ARG A 57 -8.78 2.38 10.22
CA ARG A 57 -9.06 1.06 10.84
C ARG A 57 -10.55 0.67 10.85
N GLN A 58 -11.44 1.64 10.79
CA GLN A 58 -12.90 1.44 10.77
C GLN A 58 -13.48 1.33 9.37
N ARG A 59 -12.68 1.53 8.32
CA ARG A 59 -13.16 1.43 6.94
C ARG A 59 -13.10 -0.03 6.50
N ARG A 60 -14.21 -0.49 5.92
CA ARG A 60 -14.26 -1.75 5.20
C ARG A 60 -13.95 -1.44 3.73
N PHE A 61 -13.09 -2.26 3.14
CA PHE A 61 -12.81 -2.21 1.72
C PHE A 61 -13.56 -3.36 1.06
N ASP A 62 -14.32 -3.03 0.03
CA ASP A 62 -15.13 -4.01 -0.71
C ASP A 62 -14.32 -4.69 -1.81
N THR A 63 -13.29 -4.03 -2.33
CA THR A 63 -12.42 -4.57 -3.38
C THR A 63 -10.96 -4.20 -3.15
N LEU A 64 -10.08 -4.98 -3.76
CA LEU A 64 -8.64 -4.70 -3.81
C LEU A 64 -8.34 -3.37 -4.52
N GLU A 65 -9.10 -3.05 -5.58
CA GLU A 65 -8.93 -1.82 -6.36
C GLU A 65 -9.22 -0.57 -5.50
N GLU A 66 -10.27 -0.59 -4.68
CA GLU A 66 -10.60 0.51 -3.76
C GLU A 66 -9.51 0.74 -2.71
N LEU A 67 -8.92 -0.35 -2.21
CA LEU A 67 -7.78 -0.30 -1.30
C LEU A 67 -6.55 0.33 -1.97
N LEU A 68 -6.22 -0.11 -3.18
CA LEU A 68 -5.06 0.38 -3.92
C LEU A 68 -5.22 1.85 -4.32
N ASP A 69 -6.40 2.26 -4.78
CA ASP A 69 -6.73 3.65 -5.10
C ASP A 69 -6.54 4.57 -3.88
N TRP A 70 -7.02 4.13 -2.72
CA TRP A 70 -6.84 4.90 -1.48
C TRP A 70 -5.37 5.01 -1.08
N LEU A 71 -4.60 3.92 -1.18
CA LEU A 71 -3.18 3.92 -0.85
C LEU A 71 -2.36 4.77 -1.82
N ASP A 72 -2.70 4.79 -3.11
CA ASP A 72 -2.08 5.66 -4.10
C ASP A 72 -2.36 7.14 -3.77
N ALA A 73 -3.61 7.46 -3.43
CA ALA A 73 -4.02 8.81 -3.02
C ALA A 73 -3.41 9.26 -1.69
N TYR A 74 -3.19 8.35 -0.73
CA TYR A 74 -2.62 8.67 0.57
C TYR A 74 -1.10 8.87 0.55
N ARG A 75 -0.42 8.52 -0.56
CA ARG A 75 1.04 8.62 -0.71
C ARG A 75 1.57 9.83 0.07
N PRO A 76 2.28 9.63 1.20
CA PRO A 76 2.76 10.75 1.99
C PRO A 76 3.60 11.62 1.05
N PRO A 77 3.47 12.95 1.11
CA PRO A 77 4.28 13.84 0.28
C PRO A 77 5.71 13.37 0.50
N ALA A 78 6.37 12.95 -0.59
CA ALA A 78 7.74 12.48 -0.54
C ALA A 78 8.46 13.52 0.31
N VAL A 79 8.99 13.10 1.46
CA VAL A 79 9.84 13.95 2.27
C VAL A 79 11.04 14.23 1.39
N ASP A 80 10.92 15.29 0.62
CA ASP A 80 11.98 15.99 -0.05
C ASP A 80 12.79 16.57 1.10
N THR A 81 13.71 15.78 1.64
CA THR A 81 14.75 16.31 2.50
C THR A 81 15.59 17.20 1.61
N ASP A 82 15.16 18.46 1.56
CA ASP A 82 15.91 19.63 1.14
C ASP A 82 17.38 19.50 1.59
N PRO A 83 18.34 19.44 0.65
CA PRO A 83 19.75 19.56 1.00
C PRO A 83 20.05 21.05 1.26
N ALA A 84 20.05 21.43 2.54
CA ALA A 84 20.57 22.71 3.02
C ALA A 84 22.10 22.82 2.84
#